data_AF-A0A7C5C7I5-F1
#
_entry.id   AF-A0A7C5C7I5-F1
#
_cell.length_a   1.000
_cell.length_b   1.000
_cell.length_c   1.000
_cell.angle_alpha   90.00
_cell.angle_beta   90.00
_cell.angle_gamma   90.00
#
_symmetry.space_group_name_H-M   'P 1'
#
loop_
_entity.id
_entity.type
_entity.pdbx_description
1 polymer ?
#
loop_
_entity_poly.entity_id
_entity_poly.type
_entity_poly.pdbx_seq_one_letter_code
_entity_poly.pdbx_strand_id
1 'polypeptide(L)'
;MPSPVPAAQPLENVPETADVCAHVPRYRGEAHRRVVERIKTLLREQDAVLVAHYYVDRELQKIAEETGGKVADSLEMARFGYEHPASTIVVAGVRFMGETAKILSPEKRVLMPTLEAECSLDLSCPPGAFSAFCDAHPDRTVVVYSNTSAAVKARADWVVTSSIAVRVVAHLMDEGKKILWAPDRYLGDYIQRVTGADMLRWQGACVVHEEFKAQALRELKALHPEAAVLVHPESPAEVIALADAVGSTTQLIEAAKRLPNRELIVATDRGIFYKMEQAAP
;
A
#
# COMPACT_ATOMS: atom_id res chain seq x y z
N MET A 1 -7.04 -15.54 31.18
CA MET A 1 -6.03 -14.56 30.72
C MET A 1 -6.13 -14.50 29.21
N PRO A 2 -6.20 -13.34 28.56
CA PRO A 2 -6.10 -13.30 27.10
C PRO A 2 -4.77 -13.95 26.70
N SER A 3 -4.79 -14.87 25.74
CA SER A 3 -3.57 -15.42 25.15
C SER A 3 -2.70 -14.26 24.67
N PRO A 4 -1.38 -14.29 24.91
CA PRO A 4 -0.50 -13.21 24.47
C PRO A 4 -0.61 -13.06 22.96
N VAL A 5 -0.76 -11.83 22.49
CA VAL A 5 -0.70 -11.52 21.07
C VAL A 5 0.69 -11.92 20.58
N PRO A 6 0.82 -12.83 19.59
CA PRO A 6 2.12 -13.19 19.06
C PRO A 6 2.79 -11.93 18.52
N ALA A 7 4.04 -11.70 18.92
CA ALA A 7 4.85 -10.66 18.34
C ALA A 7 4.95 -10.93 16.82
N ALA A 8 4.85 -9.88 16.00
CA ALA A 8 5.17 -10.03 14.59
C ALA A 8 6.60 -10.55 14.46
N GLN A 9 6.82 -11.42 13.47
CA GLN A 9 8.15 -11.93 13.23
C GLN A 9 9.04 -10.79 12.73
N PRO A 10 10.21 -10.57 13.35
CA PRO A 10 11.19 -9.63 12.82
C PRO A 10 11.52 -10.01 11.38
N LEU A 11 11.64 -9.01 10.51
CA LEU A 11 12.12 -9.24 9.16
C LEU A 11 13.62 -9.48 9.20
N GLU A 12 14.02 -10.71 8.93
CA GLU A 12 15.42 -11.06 8.74
C GLU A 12 15.83 -10.74 7.30
N ASN A 13 17.01 -10.14 7.10
CA ASN A 13 17.58 -9.82 5.79
C ASN A 13 16.79 -8.79 4.95
N VAL A 14 16.32 -7.71 5.56
CA VAL A 14 15.79 -6.55 4.81
C VAL A 14 16.93 -5.93 3.99
N PRO A 15 16.83 -5.84 2.65
CA PRO A 15 17.88 -5.24 1.84
C PRO A 15 17.99 -3.74 2.14
N GLU A 16 19.22 -3.22 2.21
CA GLU A 16 19.43 -1.79 2.38
C GLU A 16 18.96 -1.04 1.12
N THR A 17 18.19 0.03 1.31
CA THR A 17 17.66 0.84 0.20
C THR A 17 18.77 1.33 -0.73
N ALA A 18 19.93 1.66 -0.18
CA ALA A 18 21.11 2.09 -0.93
C ALA A 18 21.59 1.03 -1.92
N ASP A 19 21.65 -0.23 -1.48
CA ASP A 19 22.08 -1.36 -2.31
C ASP A 19 21.09 -1.63 -3.44
N VAL A 20 19.79 -1.65 -3.14
CA VAL A 20 18.76 -1.82 -4.17
C VAL A 20 18.83 -0.69 -5.20
N CYS A 21 18.98 0.56 -4.73
CA CYS A 21 19.08 1.73 -5.59
C CYS A 21 20.36 1.75 -6.45
N ALA A 22 21.46 1.14 -5.99
CA ALA A 22 22.71 1.03 -6.74
C ALA A 22 22.56 0.14 -7.98
N HIS A 23 21.66 -0.85 -7.95
CA HIS A 23 21.40 -1.78 -9.04
C HIS A 23 20.36 -1.29 -10.05
N VAL A 24 19.77 -0.10 -9.83
CA VAL A 24 18.77 0.46 -10.74
C VAL A 24 19.43 0.95 -12.03
N PRO A 25 19.10 0.37 -13.21
CA PRO A 25 19.71 0.77 -14.46
C PRO A 25 19.35 2.22 -14.82
N ARG A 26 20.36 3.05 -15.06
CA ARG A 26 20.18 4.46 -15.43
C ARG A 26 20.21 4.62 -16.94
N TYR A 27 19.08 4.40 -17.59
CA TYR A 27 18.93 4.73 -19.01
C TYR A 27 18.80 6.24 -19.19
N ARG A 28 19.51 6.82 -20.16
CA ARG A 28 19.43 8.25 -20.51
C ARG A 28 19.31 8.46 -22.02
N GLY A 29 18.75 9.59 -22.42
CA GLY A 29 18.69 10.03 -23.82
C GLY A 29 18.09 8.98 -24.74
N GLU A 30 18.83 8.58 -25.78
CA GLU A 30 18.36 7.64 -26.79
C GLU A 30 18.19 6.22 -26.25
N ALA A 31 19.05 5.76 -25.34
CA ALA A 31 18.93 4.43 -24.74
C ALA A 31 17.63 4.31 -23.95
N HIS A 32 17.26 5.37 -23.21
CA HIS A 32 15.99 5.45 -22.51
C HIS A 32 14.80 5.35 -23.48
N ARG A 33 14.79 6.16 -24.54
CA ARG A 33 13.73 6.12 -25.56
C ARG A 33 13.60 4.73 -26.19
N ARG A 34 14.72 4.07 -26.51
CA ARG A 34 14.71 2.70 -27.06
C ARG A 34 14.08 1.68 -26.11
N VAL A 35 14.38 1.76 -24.82
CA VAL A 35 13.79 0.86 -23.81
C VAL A 35 12.29 1.11 -23.66
N VAL A 36 11.86 2.37 -23.55
CA VAL A 36 10.44 2.73 -23.45
C VAL A 36 9.65 2.24 -24.67
N GLU A 37 10.13 2.52 -25.89
CA GLU A 37 9.44 2.07 -27.11
C GLU A 37 9.40 0.54 -27.24
N ARG A 38 10.45 -0.15 -26.77
CA ARG A 38 10.44 -1.61 -26.68
C ARG A 38 9.37 -2.12 -25.70
N ILE A 39 9.23 -1.50 -24.53
CA ILE A 39 8.17 -1.86 -23.56
C ILE A 39 6.79 -1.67 -24.19
N LYS A 40 6.53 -0.52 -24.82
CA LYS A 40 5.25 -0.23 -25.48
C LYS A 40 4.92 -1.23 -26.58
N THR A 41 5.94 -1.64 -27.35
CA THR A 41 5.79 -2.64 -28.41
C THR A 41 5.45 -4.01 -27.82
N LEU A 42 6.19 -4.46 -26.81
CA LEU A 42 5.95 -5.74 -26.16
C LEU A 42 4.59 -5.81 -25.47
N LEU A 43 4.11 -4.72 -24.86
CA LEU A 43 2.77 -4.68 -24.26
C LEU A 43 1.69 -4.97 -25.30
N ARG A 44 1.79 -4.40 -26.50
CA ARG A 44 0.86 -4.69 -27.60
C ARG A 44 0.98 -6.11 -28.13
N GLU A 45 2.21 -6.56 -28.40
CA GLU A 45 2.47 -7.91 -28.92
C GLU A 45 2.01 -9.02 -27.97
N GLN A 46 2.04 -8.76 -26.66
CA GLN A 46 1.65 -9.71 -25.62
C GLN A 46 0.19 -9.56 -25.17
N ASP A 47 -0.61 -8.72 -25.83
CA ASP A 47 -1.96 -8.36 -25.41
C ASP A 47 -2.01 -8.06 -23.90
N ALA A 48 -1.16 -7.12 -23.48
CA ALA A 48 -0.87 -6.83 -22.09
C ALA A 48 -1.18 -5.38 -21.71
N VAL A 49 -1.73 -5.20 -20.51
CA VAL A 49 -1.92 -3.89 -19.88
C VAL A 49 -1.01 -3.73 -18.67
N LEU A 50 -0.42 -2.55 -18.52
CA LEU A 50 0.43 -2.21 -17.37
C LEU A 50 -0.40 -1.50 -16.30
N VAL A 51 -0.44 -2.08 -15.09
CA VAL A 51 -0.95 -1.40 -13.90
C VAL A 51 0.20 -1.10 -12.96
N ALA A 52 0.27 0.12 -12.45
CA ALA A 52 1.35 0.61 -11.62
C ALA A 52 0.83 1.13 -10.28
N HIS A 53 1.50 0.77 -9.19
CA HIS A 53 1.22 1.37 -7.90
C HIS A 53 1.79 2.79 -7.82
N TYR A 54 1.19 3.68 -7.03
CA TYR A 54 1.68 5.05 -6.83
C TYR A 54 3.14 5.15 -6.39
N TYR A 55 3.69 4.11 -5.77
CA TYR A 55 5.04 4.12 -5.19
C TYR A 55 6.12 3.59 -6.14
N VAL A 56 5.76 3.15 -7.34
CA VAL A 56 6.78 2.75 -8.33
C VAL A 56 7.48 3.96 -8.93
N ASP A 57 8.61 3.73 -9.60
CA ASP A 57 9.35 4.78 -10.29
C ASP A 57 8.46 5.60 -11.25
N ARG A 58 8.70 6.91 -11.30
CA ARG A 58 7.98 7.86 -12.15
C ARG A 58 7.86 7.39 -13.60
N GLU A 59 8.93 6.82 -14.17
CA GLU A 59 8.91 6.38 -15.56
C GLU A 59 7.97 5.20 -15.76
N LEU A 60 7.85 4.29 -14.79
CA LEU A 60 6.87 3.18 -14.87
C LEU A 60 5.43 3.69 -14.77
N GLN A 61 5.18 4.68 -13.90
CA GLN A 61 3.87 5.33 -13.79
C GLN A 61 3.50 6.01 -15.12
N LYS A 62 4.44 6.74 -15.71
CA LYS A 62 4.26 7.39 -17.01
C LYS A 62 4.03 6.41 -18.15
N ILE A 63 4.80 5.32 -18.23
CA ILE A 63 4.60 4.28 -19.25
C ILE A 63 3.21 3.65 -19.11
N ALA A 64 2.75 3.41 -17.88
CA ALA A 64 1.40 2.89 -17.65
C ALA A 64 0.35 3.83 -18.26
N GLU A 65 0.41 5.13 -17.97
CA GLU A 65 -0.53 6.11 -18.53
C GLU A 65 -0.43 6.23 -20.06
N GLU A 66 0.78 6.29 -20.63
CA GLU A 66 1.01 6.41 -22.08
C GLU A 66 0.54 5.19 -22.88
N THR A 67 0.40 4.04 -22.23
CA THR A 67 0.00 2.77 -22.87
C THR A 67 -1.44 2.37 -22.63
N GLY A 68 -2.26 3.25 -22.02
CA GLY A 68 -3.65 2.95 -21.68
C GLY A 68 -3.81 2.09 -20.42
N GLY A 69 -2.75 1.97 -19.63
CA GLY A 69 -2.75 1.36 -18.30
C GLY A 69 -3.27 2.29 -17.20
N LYS A 70 -3.01 1.93 -15.94
CA LYS A 70 -3.54 2.65 -14.78
C LYS A 70 -2.50 2.79 -13.68
N VAL A 71 -2.41 4.00 -13.11
CA VAL A 71 -1.69 4.27 -11.86
C VAL A 71 -2.71 4.39 -10.73
N ALA A 72 -2.66 3.51 -9.72
CA ALA A 72 -3.66 3.49 -8.65
C ALA A 72 -3.20 2.74 -7.37
N ASP A 73 -4.07 2.72 -6.36
CA ASP A 73 -3.94 1.87 -5.18
C ASP A 73 -4.14 0.38 -5.56
N SER A 74 -3.68 -0.54 -4.71
CA SER A 74 -3.66 -1.99 -4.95
C SER A 74 -4.99 -2.58 -5.44
N LEU A 75 -6.12 -2.22 -4.81
CA LEU A 75 -7.44 -2.76 -5.16
C LEU A 75 -7.96 -2.21 -6.49
N GLU A 76 -7.75 -0.91 -6.76
CA GLU A 76 -8.15 -0.28 -8.02
C GLU A 76 -7.31 -0.81 -9.19
N MET A 77 -6.01 -1.06 -8.98
CA MET A 77 -5.17 -1.74 -9.99
C MET A 77 -5.73 -3.12 -10.35
N ALA A 78 -6.10 -3.92 -9.35
CA ALA A 78 -6.62 -5.27 -9.56
C ALA A 78 -8.01 -5.24 -10.24
N ARG A 79 -8.88 -4.31 -9.83
CA ARG A 79 -10.18 -4.08 -10.48
C ARG A 79 -10.03 -3.64 -11.93
N PHE A 80 -9.18 -2.65 -12.20
CA PHE A 80 -8.92 -2.20 -13.56
C PHE A 80 -8.38 -3.33 -14.43
N GLY A 81 -7.41 -4.11 -13.93
CA GLY A 81 -6.87 -5.27 -14.64
C GLY A 81 -7.93 -6.31 -14.98
N TYR A 82 -8.89 -6.56 -14.08
CA TYR A 82 -10.04 -7.43 -14.32
C TYR A 82 -10.95 -6.91 -15.44
N GLU A 83 -11.35 -5.63 -15.35
CA GLU A 83 -12.28 -4.99 -16.31
C GLU A 83 -11.65 -4.74 -17.69
N HIS A 84 -10.33 -4.57 -17.78
CA HIS A 84 -9.62 -4.29 -19.03
C HIS A 84 -9.72 -5.47 -20.03
N PRO A 85 -9.82 -5.27 -21.36
CA PRO A 85 -9.97 -6.39 -22.30
C PRO A 85 -8.72 -7.28 -22.48
N ALA A 86 -7.53 -6.76 -22.18
CA ALA A 86 -6.26 -7.48 -22.33
C ALA A 86 -6.24 -8.81 -21.57
N SER A 87 -5.69 -9.85 -22.20
CA SER A 87 -5.51 -11.19 -21.61
C SER A 87 -4.32 -11.28 -20.65
N THR A 88 -3.38 -10.34 -20.73
CA THR A 88 -2.23 -10.22 -19.82
C THR A 88 -2.31 -8.94 -18.98
N ILE A 89 -1.99 -9.03 -17.69
CA ILE A 89 -1.81 -7.89 -16.79
C ILE A 89 -0.35 -7.90 -16.33
N VAL A 90 0.37 -6.79 -16.53
CA VAL A 90 1.67 -6.56 -15.91
C VAL A 90 1.46 -5.68 -14.69
N VAL A 91 1.77 -6.21 -13.51
CA VAL A 91 1.63 -5.50 -12.23
C VAL A 91 2.99 -4.96 -11.80
N ALA A 92 3.18 -3.65 -11.98
CA ALA A 92 4.29 -2.91 -11.38
C ALA A 92 3.91 -2.54 -9.94
N GLY A 93 4.29 -3.40 -9.00
CA GLY A 93 4.01 -3.30 -7.57
C GLY A 93 4.69 -4.45 -6.83
N VAL A 94 4.19 -4.77 -5.64
CA VAL A 94 4.72 -5.85 -4.80
C VAL A 94 3.89 -7.14 -4.89
N ARG A 95 4.43 -8.26 -4.43
CA ARG A 95 3.94 -9.63 -4.68
C ARG A 95 2.46 -9.79 -4.36
N PHE A 96 2.03 -9.36 -3.17
CA PHE A 96 0.63 -9.49 -2.78
C PHE A 96 -0.33 -8.75 -3.72
N MET A 97 0.12 -7.67 -4.39
CA MET A 97 -0.70 -6.95 -5.37
C MET A 97 -0.87 -7.77 -6.65
N GLY A 98 0.21 -8.43 -7.10
CA GLY A 98 0.15 -9.40 -8.20
C GLY A 98 -0.74 -10.60 -7.87
N GLU A 99 -0.63 -11.13 -6.65
CA GLU A 99 -1.53 -12.18 -6.16
C GLU A 99 -2.98 -11.72 -6.13
N THR A 100 -3.28 -10.51 -5.64
CA THR A 100 -4.63 -9.94 -5.65
C THR A 100 -5.17 -9.76 -7.07
N ALA A 101 -4.36 -9.29 -8.01
CA ALA A 101 -4.74 -9.22 -9.42
C ALA A 101 -5.06 -10.61 -9.99
N LYS A 102 -4.28 -11.64 -9.62
CA LYS A 102 -4.51 -13.02 -10.05
C LYS A 102 -5.75 -13.64 -9.41
N ILE A 103 -6.04 -13.34 -8.15
CA ILE A 103 -7.26 -13.76 -7.45
C ILE A 103 -8.50 -13.20 -8.16
N LEU A 104 -8.49 -11.91 -8.54
CA LEU A 104 -9.63 -11.29 -9.23
C LEU A 104 -9.72 -11.65 -10.71
N SER A 105 -8.59 -11.99 -11.34
CA SER A 105 -8.50 -12.34 -12.77
C SER A 105 -7.89 -13.73 -12.98
N PRO A 106 -8.56 -14.81 -12.53
CA PRO A 106 -8.00 -16.16 -12.56
C PRO A 106 -7.69 -16.65 -13.98
N GLU A 107 -8.45 -16.20 -14.98
CA GLU A 107 -8.26 -16.58 -16.39
C GLU A 107 -7.16 -15.78 -17.10
N LYS A 108 -6.70 -14.67 -16.53
CA LYS A 108 -5.70 -13.81 -17.14
C LYS A 108 -4.29 -14.23 -16.76
N ARG A 109 -3.34 -13.98 -17.65
CA ARG A 109 -1.91 -14.09 -17.31
C ARG A 109 -1.52 -12.85 -16.51
N VAL A 110 -1.00 -13.05 -15.29
CA VAL A 110 -0.50 -11.95 -14.45
C VAL A 110 1.02 -12.07 -14.35
N LEU A 111 1.71 -11.00 -14.73
CA LEU A 111 3.17 -10.90 -14.70
C LEU A 111 3.58 -9.80 -13.73
N MET A 112 4.69 -10.03 -13.05
CA MET A 112 5.37 -9.01 -12.25
C MET A 112 6.79 -8.84 -12.78
N PRO A 113 7.34 -7.62 -12.81
CA PRO A 113 8.72 -7.39 -13.23
C PRO A 113 9.73 -8.20 -12.42
N THR A 114 9.48 -8.38 -11.12
CA THR A 114 10.21 -9.29 -10.24
C THR A 114 9.28 -9.79 -9.14
N LEU A 115 9.44 -11.06 -8.72
CA LEU A 115 8.72 -11.63 -7.59
C LEU A 115 9.39 -11.33 -6.25
N GLU A 116 10.60 -10.77 -6.26
CA GLU A 116 11.33 -10.30 -5.07
C GLU A 116 10.84 -8.93 -4.58
N ALA A 117 9.92 -8.29 -5.31
CA ALA A 117 9.25 -7.08 -4.84
C ALA A 117 8.23 -7.45 -3.75
N GLU A 118 8.65 -7.42 -2.50
CA GLU A 118 7.84 -7.85 -1.35
C GLU A 118 7.37 -6.68 -0.47
N CYS A 119 6.52 -6.97 0.51
CA CYS A 119 6.01 -5.99 1.46
C CYS A 119 6.32 -6.45 2.89
N SER A 120 6.90 -5.56 3.71
CA SER A 120 7.24 -5.86 5.10
C SER A 120 6.03 -6.35 5.91
N LEU A 121 4.86 -5.78 5.65
CA LEU A 121 3.60 -6.16 6.29
C LEU A 121 3.19 -7.59 5.96
N ASP A 122 3.28 -7.99 4.69
CA ASP A 122 3.00 -9.35 4.24
C ASP A 122 3.94 -10.35 4.90
N LEU A 123 5.24 -10.09 4.80
CA LEU A 123 6.29 -10.96 5.36
C LEU A 123 6.18 -11.10 6.88
N SER A 124 5.79 -10.05 7.59
CA SER A 124 5.62 -10.06 9.05
C SER A 124 4.39 -10.82 9.54
N CYS A 125 3.55 -11.33 8.63
CA CYS A 125 2.31 -12.05 8.93
C CYS A 125 2.28 -13.44 8.24
N PRO A 126 3.13 -14.40 8.65
CA PRO A 126 3.18 -15.71 8.01
C PRO A 126 1.86 -16.48 8.16
N PRO A 127 1.38 -17.18 7.11
CA PRO A 127 0.06 -17.83 7.11
C PRO A 127 -0.17 -18.81 8.27
N GLY A 128 0.83 -19.63 8.62
CA GLY A 128 0.70 -20.62 9.70
C GLY A 128 0.54 -19.98 11.08
N ALA A 129 1.36 -18.97 11.38
CA ALA A 129 1.28 -18.24 12.65
C ALA A 129 -0.01 -17.40 12.72
N PHE A 130 -0.42 -16.79 11.62
CA PHE A 130 -1.68 -16.06 11.54
C PHE A 130 -2.89 -16.98 11.71
N SER A 131 -2.90 -18.16 11.09
CA SER A 131 -4.00 -19.12 11.28
C SER A 131 -4.12 -19.57 12.73
N ALA A 132 -3.01 -19.90 13.39
CA ALA A 132 -3.02 -20.27 14.81
C ALA A 132 -3.53 -19.12 15.70
N PHE A 133 -3.22 -17.87 15.34
CA PHE A 133 -3.76 -16.69 16.01
C PHE A 133 -5.28 -16.57 15.81
N CYS A 134 -5.80 -16.77 14.60
CA CYS A 134 -7.24 -16.82 14.37
C CYS A 134 -7.92 -17.96 15.14
N ASP A 135 -7.31 -19.15 15.18
CA ASP A 135 -7.85 -20.33 15.88
C ASP A 135 -7.92 -20.13 17.40
N ALA A 136 -7.01 -19.34 17.98
CA ALA A 136 -7.03 -18.97 19.39
C ALA A 136 -8.13 -17.94 19.72
N HIS A 137 -8.74 -17.31 18.72
CA HIS A 137 -9.71 -16.23 18.86
C HIS A 137 -10.94 -16.41 17.92
N PRO A 138 -11.65 -17.56 18.02
CA PRO A 138 -12.74 -17.89 17.09
C PRO A 138 -13.99 -17.01 17.27
N ASP A 139 -14.08 -16.20 18.33
CA ASP A 139 -15.18 -15.27 18.58
C ASP A 139 -15.06 -13.94 17.82
N ARG A 140 -13.99 -13.75 17.03
CA ARG A 140 -13.69 -12.50 16.33
C ARG A 140 -13.82 -12.66 14.82
N THR A 141 -14.40 -11.64 14.17
CA THR A 141 -14.39 -11.51 12.71
C THR A 141 -13.01 -11.10 12.24
N VAL A 142 -12.45 -11.85 11.31
CA VAL A 142 -11.09 -11.66 10.79
C VAL A 142 -11.11 -10.67 9.64
N VAL A 143 -10.56 -9.48 9.89
CA VAL A 143 -10.41 -8.41 8.90
C VAL A 143 -8.93 -8.22 8.63
N VAL A 144 -8.50 -8.47 7.39
CA VAL A 144 -7.11 -8.28 6.96
C VAL A 144 -6.98 -7.13 5.99
N TYR A 145 -5.90 -6.37 6.15
CA TYR A 145 -5.48 -5.39 5.16
C TYR A 145 -5.00 -6.11 3.90
N SER A 146 -5.12 -5.47 2.74
CA SER A 146 -4.70 -6.02 1.44
C SER A 146 -3.24 -6.44 1.40
N ASN A 147 -2.42 -5.84 2.26
CA ASN A 147 -0.97 -6.01 2.32
C ASN A 147 -0.60 -7.31 3.08
N THR A 148 -1.17 -8.42 2.64
CA THR A 148 -0.96 -9.78 3.14
C THR A 148 -0.99 -10.77 1.98
N SER A 149 -0.37 -11.93 2.14
CA SER A 149 -0.36 -12.98 1.12
C SER A 149 -1.76 -13.51 0.80
N ALA A 150 -1.90 -14.13 -0.36
CA ALA A 150 -3.10 -14.87 -0.75
C ALA A 150 -3.53 -15.90 0.30
N ALA A 151 -2.58 -16.59 0.93
CA ALA A 151 -2.86 -17.58 1.96
C ALA A 151 -3.45 -16.95 3.24
N VAL A 152 -2.95 -15.78 3.66
CA VAL A 152 -3.55 -15.02 4.77
C VAL A 152 -4.94 -14.52 4.39
N LYS A 153 -5.13 -14.01 3.17
CA LYS A 153 -6.45 -13.58 2.67
C LYS A 153 -7.46 -14.73 2.68
N ALA A 154 -7.05 -15.95 2.35
CA ALA A 154 -7.91 -17.14 2.40
C ALA A 154 -8.39 -17.51 3.82
N ARG A 155 -7.70 -17.04 4.87
CA ARG A 155 -8.10 -17.21 6.28
C ARG A 155 -9.04 -16.09 6.76
N ALA A 156 -9.18 -15.00 6.02
CA ALA A 156 -9.92 -13.81 6.44
C ALA A 156 -11.39 -13.86 6.04
N ASP A 157 -12.23 -13.21 6.85
CA ASP A 157 -13.64 -12.96 6.51
C ASP A 157 -13.76 -11.74 5.59
N TRP A 158 -12.91 -10.72 5.82
CA TRP A 158 -12.90 -9.48 5.07
C TRP A 158 -11.47 -9.08 4.68
N VAL A 159 -11.32 -8.59 3.44
CA VAL A 159 -10.10 -7.93 2.97
C VAL A 159 -10.41 -6.46 2.74
N VAL A 160 -9.60 -5.56 3.29
CA VAL A 160 -9.77 -4.11 3.16
C VAL A 160 -8.52 -3.43 2.63
N THR A 161 -8.66 -2.21 2.14
CA THR A 161 -7.56 -1.26 1.91
C THR A 161 -7.60 -0.15 2.96
N SER A 162 -6.54 0.65 3.08
CA SER A 162 -6.51 1.82 3.96
C SER A 162 -7.63 2.82 3.67
N SER A 163 -8.09 2.90 2.42
CA SER A 163 -9.19 3.78 2.01
C SER A 163 -10.58 3.38 2.52
N ILE A 164 -10.82 2.11 2.86
CA ILE A 164 -12.14 1.63 3.30
C ILE A 164 -12.13 1.02 4.72
N ALA A 165 -10.96 0.76 5.31
CA ALA A 165 -10.83 0.02 6.56
C ALA A 165 -11.67 0.60 7.71
N VAL A 166 -11.64 1.93 7.91
CA VAL A 166 -12.46 2.60 8.95
C VAL A 166 -13.95 2.37 8.71
N ARG A 167 -14.42 2.50 7.47
CA ARG A 167 -15.84 2.33 7.12
C ARG A 167 -16.32 0.89 7.30
N VAL A 168 -15.51 -0.08 6.88
CA VAL A 168 -15.83 -1.50 7.02
C VAL A 168 -15.84 -1.90 8.49
N VAL A 169 -14.84 -1.47 9.27
CA VAL A 169 -14.81 -1.77 10.71
C VAL A 169 -15.97 -1.13 11.45
N ALA A 170 -16.31 0.14 11.15
CA ALA A 170 -17.49 0.78 11.74
C ALA A 170 -18.79 0.02 11.41
N HIS A 171 -18.96 -0.43 10.17
CA HIS A 171 -20.11 -1.24 9.78
C HIS A 171 -20.18 -2.57 10.55
N LEU A 172 -19.05 -3.28 10.69
CA LEU A 172 -19.00 -4.54 11.46
C LEU A 172 -19.26 -4.32 12.96
N MET A 173 -18.86 -3.16 13.51
CA MET A 173 -19.22 -2.78 14.87
C MET A 173 -20.73 -2.57 15.04
N ASP A 174 -21.39 -1.94 14.08
CA ASP A 174 -22.85 -1.74 14.09
C ASP A 174 -23.59 -3.10 14.08
N GLU A 175 -22.98 -4.13 13.50
CA GLU A 175 -23.44 -5.53 13.55
C GLU A 175 -23.03 -6.29 14.83
N GLY A 176 -22.41 -5.61 15.80
CA GLY A 176 -21.97 -6.19 17.08
C GLY A 176 -20.76 -7.12 16.97
N LYS A 177 -19.96 -7.03 15.90
CA LYS A 177 -18.77 -7.88 15.71
C LYS A 177 -17.58 -7.36 16.49
N LYS A 178 -16.83 -8.29 17.11
CA LYS A 178 -15.46 -8.03 17.58
C LYS A 178 -14.48 -8.33 16.46
N ILE A 179 -13.40 -7.56 16.35
CA ILE A 179 -12.51 -7.63 15.21
C ILE A 179 -11.18 -8.27 15.61
N LEU A 180 -10.68 -9.16 14.75
CA LEU A 180 -9.27 -9.53 14.67
C LEU A 180 -8.69 -8.84 13.44
N TRP A 181 -7.67 -8.02 13.65
CA TRP A 181 -7.07 -7.17 12.64
C TRP A 181 -5.64 -7.60 12.33
N ALA A 182 -5.27 -7.60 11.04
CA ALA A 182 -3.91 -7.83 10.60
C ALA A 182 -3.57 -7.12 9.28
N PRO A 183 -2.29 -6.91 8.96
CA PRO A 183 -1.13 -7.16 9.81
C PRO A 183 -0.62 -5.88 10.51
N ASP A 184 -1.05 -4.71 10.06
CA ASP A 184 -0.45 -3.43 10.43
C ASP A 184 -0.99 -2.90 11.77
N ARG A 185 -0.11 -2.77 12.76
CA ARG A 185 -0.48 -2.30 14.10
C ARG A 185 -0.86 -0.83 14.14
N TYR A 186 -0.25 0.03 13.31
CA TYR A 186 -0.49 1.47 13.29
C TYR A 186 -1.81 1.80 12.63
N LEU A 187 -2.08 1.19 11.46
CA LEU A 187 -3.40 1.30 10.82
C LEU A 187 -4.48 0.70 11.73
N GLY A 188 -4.20 -0.43 12.38
CA GLY A 188 -5.10 -1.01 13.38
C GLY A 188 -5.37 -0.09 14.57
N ASP A 189 -4.34 0.59 15.08
CA ASP A 189 -4.46 1.59 16.15
C ASP A 189 -5.29 2.79 15.72
N TYR A 190 -5.02 3.30 14.53
CA TYR A 190 -5.75 4.41 13.94
C TYR A 190 -7.24 4.08 13.80
N ILE A 191 -7.57 2.92 13.23
CA ILE A 191 -8.95 2.45 13.11
C ILE A 191 -9.59 2.37 14.49
N GLN A 192 -8.94 1.70 15.45
CA GLN A 192 -9.46 1.53 16.80
C GLN A 192 -9.74 2.87 17.50
N ARG A 193 -8.87 3.88 17.34
CA ARG A 193 -9.08 5.21 17.92
C ARG A 193 -10.23 5.98 17.27
N VAL A 194 -10.38 5.85 15.96
CA VAL A 194 -11.40 6.57 15.19
C VAL A 194 -12.79 5.95 15.39
N THR A 195 -12.87 4.62 15.47
CA THR A 195 -14.16 3.91 15.55
C THR A 195 -14.55 3.50 16.98
N GLY A 196 -13.58 3.30 17.88
CA GLY A 196 -13.81 2.71 19.20
C GLY A 196 -14.01 1.19 19.19
N ALA A 197 -13.65 0.50 18.09
CA ALA A 197 -13.83 -0.94 17.92
C ALA A 197 -13.09 -1.79 18.99
N ASP A 198 -13.72 -2.90 19.41
CA ASP A 198 -13.00 -3.98 20.11
C ASP A 198 -12.13 -4.74 19.10
N MET A 199 -10.86 -4.31 18.99
CA MET A 199 -9.88 -4.86 18.06
C MET A 199 -8.76 -5.61 18.78
N LEU A 200 -8.57 -6.86 18.39
CA LEU A 200 -7.36 -7.63 18.65
C LEU A 200 -6.46 -7.54 17.42
N ARG A 201 -5.21 -7.09 17.58
CA ARG A 201 -4.37 -6.69 16.44
C ARG A 201 -3.10 -7.52 16.35
N TRP A 202 -2.81 -8.03 15.16
CA TRP A 202 -1.47 -8.46 14.78
C TRP A 202 -0.48 -7.28 14.87
N GLN A 203 0.78 -7.55 15.19
CA GLN A 203 1.76 -6.53 15.57
C GLN A 203 2.79 -6.22 14.47
N GLY A 204 2.42 -6.36 13.20
CA GLY A 204 3.28 -6.03 12.06
C GLY A 204 3.35 -4.52 11.80
N ALA A 205 4.34 -4.08 11.02
CA ALA A 205 4.51 -2.67 10.67
C ALA A 205 5.10 -2.49 9.26
N CYS A 206 4.75 -1.36 8.64
CA CYS A 206 5.38 -0.91 7.41
C CYS A 206 6.74 -0.28 7.73
N VAL A 207 7.84 -0.83 7.19
CA VAL A 207 9.18 -0.30 7.45
C VAL A 207 9.35 1.14 6.94
N VAL A 208 8.69 1.49 5.84
CA VAL A 208 8.73 2.85 5.28
C VAL A 208 8.05 3.85 6.20
N HIS A 209 6.85 3.54 6.69
CA HIS A 209 6.08 4.48 7.51
C HIS A 209 6.51 4.52 8.98
N GLU A 210 7.13 3.44 9.48
CA GLU A 210 7.70 3.39 10.82
C GLU A 210 8.99 4.23 10.98
N GLU A 211 9.68 4.51 9.87
CA GLU A 211 10.87 5.36 9.88
C GLU A 211 10.56 6.82 10.18
N PHE A 212 9.35 7.31 9.90
CA PHE A 212 8.98 8.70 10.17
C PHE A 212 9.08 9.02 11.67
N LYS A 213 9.90 10.02 11.99
CA LYS A 213 10.08 10.51 13.37
C LYS A 213 9.30 11.80 13.55
N ALA A 214 8.47 11.85 14.60
CA ALA A 214 7.69 13.06 14.91
C ALA A 214 8.59 14.29 15.10
N GLN A 215 9.79 14.11 15.66
CA GLN A 215 10.74 15.21 15.85
C GLN A 215 11.21 15.81 14.52
N ALA A 216 11.60 14.99 13.54
CA ALA A 216 11.99 15.45 12.21
C ALA A 216 10.84 16.17 11.50
N LEU A 217 9.60 15.66 11.67
CA LEU A 217 8.42 16.31 11.10
C LEU A 217 8.12 17.67 11.75
N ARG A 218 8.30 17.81 13.07
CA ARG A 218 8.18 19.11 13.76
C ARG A 218 9.23 20.11 13.28
N GLU A 219 10.47 19.66 13.12
CA GLU A 219 11.56 20.49 12.60
C GLU A 219 11.26 20.97 11.18
N LEU A 220 10.77 20.08 10.31
CA LEU A 220 10.37 20.45 8.97
C LEU A 220 9.17 21.42 8.94
N LYS A 221 8.15 21.21 9.79
CA LYS A 221 7.02 22.14 9.93
C LYS A 221 7.46 23.50 10.49
N ALA A 222 8.49 23.55 11.34
CA ALA A 222 9.05 24.80 11.82
C ALA A 222 9.79 25.59 10.72
N LEU A 223 10.41 24.89 9.77
CA LEU A 223 11.04 25.50 8.59
C LEU A 223 10.00 25.95 7.55
N HIS A 224 8.87 25.25 7.47
CA HIS A 224 7.78 25.49 6.52
C HIS A 224 6.44 25.70 7.26
N PRO A 225 6.27 26.83 7.98
CA PRO A 225 5.15 27.02 8.91
C PRO A 225 3.77 27.07 8.22
N GLU A 226 3.73 27.49 6.95
CA GLU A 226 2.51 27.57 6.15
C GLU A 226 2.20 26.26 5.39
N ALA A 227 3.07 25.24 5.50
CA ALA A 227 2.87 23.99 4.81
C ALA A 227 1.85 23.10 5.54
N ALA A 228 0.94 22.48 4.79
CA ALA A 228 0.08 21.45 5.34
C ALA A 228 0.80 20.10 5.37
N VAL A 229 0.56 19.33 6.42
CA VAL A 229 1.18 18.02 6.66
C VAL A 229 0.21 16.90 6.31
N LEU A 230 0.59 16.06 5.35
CA LEU A 230 -0.19 14.93 4.84
C LEU A 230 0.47 13.64 5.29
N VAL A 231 -0.22 12.78 6.04
CA VAL A 231 0.36 11.58 6.67
C VAL A 231 -0.43 10.33 6.32
N HIS A 232 0.28 9.25 5.99
CA HIS A 232 -0.36 7.95 5.79
C HIS A 232 -0.68 7.28 7.15
N PRO A 233 -1.83 6.62 7.34
CA PRO A 233 -2.26 6.04 8.62
C PRO A 233 -1.43 4.82 9.09
N GLU A 234 -0.48 4.36 8.28
CA GLU A 234 0.54 3.36 8.68
C GLU A 234 1.67 3.98 9.53
N SER A 235 1.65 5.30 9.74
CA SER A 235 2.67 6.02 10.51
C SER A 235 2.42 5.95 12.02
N PRO A 236 3.45 6.11 12.87
CA PRO A 236 3.29 6.21 14.32
C PRO A 236 2.30 7.30 14.74
N ALA A 237 1.58 7.08 15.84
CA ALA A 237 0.55 7.99 16.33
C ALA A 237 1.06 9.42 16.59
N GLU A 238 2.32 9.57 17.00
CA GLU A 238 2.96 10.88 17.20
C GLU A 238 3.21 11.64 15.89
N VAL A 239 3.36 10.94 14.76
CA VAL A 239 3.47 11.52 13.42
C VAL A 239 2.08 11.89 12.92
N ILE A 240 1.10 11.00 13.09
CA ILE A 240 -0.31 11.24 12.73
C ILE A 240 -0.85 12.49 13.46
N ALA A 241 -0.48 12.69 14.72
CA ALA A 241 -0.92 13.84 15.51
C ALA A 241 -0.46 15.22 14.97
N LEU A 242 0.53 15.23 14.07
CA LEU A 242 1.04 16.45 13.44
C LEU A 242 0.36 16.75 12.09
N ALA A 243 -0.48 15.84 11.60
CA ALA A 243 -1.07 15.89 10.28
C ALA A 243 -2.25 16.86 10.20
N ASP A 244 -2.30 17.61 9.09
CA ASP A 244 -3.46 18.38 8.65
C ASP A 244 -4.42 17.50 7.82
N ALA A 245 -3.92 16.41 7.22
CA ALA A 245 -4.73 15.37 6.59
C ALA A 245 -4.12 13.97 6.78
N VAL A 246 -4.97 12.98 7.09
CA VAL A 246 -4.59 11.58 7.25
C VAL A 246 -5.41 10.72 6.29
N GLY A 247 -4.77 9.84 5.53
CA GLY A 247 -5.50 8.95 4.61
C GLY A 247 -4.62 8.05 3.74
N SER A 248 -5.27 7.20 2.95
CA SER A 248 -4.63 6.41 1.90
C SER A 248 -3.96 7.30 0.86
N THR A 249 -3.09 6.74 0.01
CA THR A 249 -2.44 7.46 -1.09
C THR A 249 -3.41 8.28 -1.93
N THR A 250 -4.51 7.68 -2.38
CA THR A 250 -5.59 8.38 -3.10
C THR A 250 -6.19 9.53 -2.29
N GLN A 251 -6.46 9.31 -0.99
CA GLN A 251 -7.02 10.35 -0.12
C GLN A 251 -6.03 11.51 0.12
N LEU A 252 -4.73 11.23 0.18
CA LEU A 252 -3.69 12.26 0.28
C LEU A 252 -3.57 13.08 -1.01
N ILE A 253 -3.66 12.43 -2.19
CA ILE A 253 -3.69 13.14 -3.49
C ILE A 253 -4.91 14.06 -3.56
N GLU A 254 -6.08 13.60 -3.12
CA GLU A 254 -7.28 14.45 -3.06
C GLU A 254 -7.18 15.55 -2.00
N ALA A 255 -6.50 15.30 -0.88
CA ALA A 255 -6.21 16.33 0.11
C ALA A 255 -5.31 17.43 -0.47
N ALA A 256 -4.27 17.07 -1.24
CA ALA A 256 -3.37 18.02 -1.89
C ALA A 256 -4.11 18.98 -2.83
N LYS A 257 -5.16 18.52 -3.51
CA LYS A 257 -6.02 19.36 -4.38
C LYS A 257 -6.92 20.33 -3.62
N ARG A 258 -7.36 19.92 -2.42
CA ARG A 258 -8.39 20.62 -1.65
C ARG A 258 -7.81 21.62 -0.65
N LEU A 259 -6.63 21.30 -0.10
CA LEU A 259 -6.01 22.15 0.91
C LEU A 259 -5.59 23.49 0.29
N PRO A 260 -5.77 24.62 1.00
CA PRO A 260 -5.45 25.95 0.47
C PRO A 260 -3.95 26.27 0.50
N ASN A 261 -3.13 25.40 1.09
CA ASN A 261 -1.71 25.62 1.34
C ASN A 261 -0.91 25.55 0.04
N ARG A 262 0.05 26.47 -0.13
CA ARG A 262 0.94 26.50 -1.30
C ARG A 262 2.06 25.45 -1.25
N GLU A 263 2.36 24.98 -0.04
CA GLU A 263 3.39 24.00 0.23
C GLU A 263 2.80 22.86 1.04
N LEU A 264 3.23 21.63 0.74
CA LEU A 264 2.75 20.41 1.38
C LEU A 264 3.95 19.58 1.83
N ILE A 265 3.92 19.15 3.09
CA ILE A 265 4.84 18.15 3.64
C ILE A 265 4.13 16.80 3.57
N VAL A 266 4.69 15.85 2.84
CA VAL A 266 4.06 14.53 2.62
C VAL A 266 4.87 13.43 3.30
N ALA A 267 4.32 12.85 4.36
CA ALA A 267 4.90 11.72 5.11
C ALA A 267 4.31 10.40 4.59
N THR A 268 4.78 9.99 3.42
CA THR A 268 4.54 8.67 2.82
C THR A 268 5.68 8.35 1.83
N ASP A 269 5.56 7.27 1.06
CA ASP A 269 6.54 6.93 0.03
C ASP A 269 6.63 8.01 -1.08
N ARG A 270 7.86 8.30 -1.52
CA ARG A 270 8.21 9.36 -2.47
C ARG A 270 7.57 9.18 -3.85
N GLY A 271 7.25 7.95 -4.28
CA GLY A 271 6.68 7.72 -5.61
C GLY A 271 5.36 8.46 -5.85
N ILE A 272 4.63 8.78 -4.77
CA ILE A 272 3.36 9.53 -4.81
C ILE A 272 3.48 10.88 -5.53
N PHE A 273 4.66 11.50 -5.50
CA PHE A 273 4.86 12.85 -6.02
C PHE A 273 4.54 12.98 -7.52
N TYR A 274 4.74 11.92 -8.31
CA TYR A 274 4.35 11.96 -9.73
C TYR A 274 2.86 12.31 -9.92
N LYS A 275 1.98 11.63 -9.16
CA LYS A 275 0.53 11.86 -9.25
C LYS A 275 0.09 13.09 -8.48
N MET A 276 0.76 13.46 -7.39
CA MET A 276 0.46 14.70 -6.67
C MET A 276 0.78 15.94 -7.51
N GLU A 277 1.92 15.99 -8.19
CA GLU A 277 2.29 17.11 -9.08
C GLU A 277 1.31 17.26 -10.25
N GLN A 278 0.79 16.16 -10.79
CA GLN A 278 -0.25 16.22 -11.82
C GLN A 278 -1.60 16.72 -11.27
N ALA A 279 -1.91 16.37 -10.02
CA ALA A 279 -3.17 16.71 -9.37
C ALA A 279 -3.20 18.17 -8.86
N ALA A 280 -2.06 18.66 -8.38
CA ALA A 280 -1.85 20.00 -7.84
C ALA A 280 -0.54 20.60 -8.41
N PRO A 281 -0.56 21.12 -9.65
CA PRO A 281 0.61 21.63 -10.36
C PRO A 281 1.10 23.01 -9.88
#